data_AF-A0A8J4GQH5-F1
#
_entry.id   AF-A0A8J4GQH5-F1
#
_cell.length_a   1.000
_cell.length_b   1.000
_cell.length_c   1.000
_cell.angle_alpha   90.00
_cell.angle_beta   90.00
_cell.angle_gamma   90.00
#
_symmetry.space_group_name_H-M   'P 1'
#
loop_
_entity.id
_entity.type
_entity.pdbx_description
1 polymer ?
#
loop_
_entity_poly.entity_id
_entity_poly.type
_entity_poly.pdbx_seq_one_letter_code
_entity_poly.pdbx_strand_id
1 'polypeptide(L)'
;MIAFEDPISKYDSRDGYVFNIRLLRSLFNMAFDLHSIAVTGPQTITASWTMEMILWLMPWRPNITITGRTVYKVDPRTGIVLSHTDYWDALQRNAFLSLEGVLHVLRMFLQVQLTPAIETPKYLVLKKFKEYEIRRYEPYLVAEAPMGTGSGPASGSGFSDLAAYLFGANSAQLSMEMTTPVFTSIEPKSNSSVIMQFVMESRYSDVTTLPAPLDPRIGRKREEERYVAVIRF
;
A
#
# COMPACT_ATOMS: atom_id res chain seq x y z
N MET A 1 17.33 30.88 -9.75
CA MET A 1 17.73 30.13 -8.54
C MET A 1 16.59 29.14 -8.28
N ILE A 2 16.90 27.85 -8.18
CA ILE A 2 15.88 26.81 -7.93
C ILE A 2 16.05 26.42 -6.46
N ALA A 3 15.00 26.60 -5.66
CA ALA A 3 14.97 26.18 -4.27
C ALA A 3 14.24 24.83 -4.15
N PHE A 4 14.90 23.84 -3.57
CA PHE A 4 14.30 22.56 -3.20
C PHE A 4 14.29 22.43 -1.67
N GLU A 5 13.13 22.11 -1.11
CA GLU A 5 12.97 21.92 0.33
C GLU A 5 12.05 20.72 0.59
N ASP A 6 12.53 19.80 1.43
CA ASP A 6 11.74 18.72 2.01
C ASP A 6 11.97 18.70 3.54
N PRO A 7 11.23 17.89 4.31
CA PRO A 7 11.36 17.86 5.78
C PRO A 7 12.75 17.48 6.31
N ILE A 8 13.63 16.89 5.50
CA ILE A 8 14.97 16.40 5.89
C ILE A 8 16.12 17.00 5.07
N SER A 9 15.86 17.59 3.91
CA SER A 9 16.87 18.10 2.98
C SER A 9 16.47 19.46 2.43
N LYS A 10 17.47 20.33 2.24
CA LYS A 10 17.29 21.64 1.61
C LYS A 10 18.46 21.93 0.67
N TYR A 11 18.15 22.34 -0.55
CA TYR A 11 19.13 22.70 -1.57
C TYR A 11 18.74 24.00 -2.28
N ASP A 12 19.65 24.97 -2.27
CA ASP A 12 19.48 26.24 -2.98
C ASP A 12 20.20 26.24 -4.36
N SER A 13 20.75 25.08 -4.75
CA SER A 13 21.44 24.87 -6.03
C SER A 13 20.95 23.61 -6.74
N ARG A 14 20.89 23.70 -8.08
CA ARG A 14 20.56 22.56 -8.94
C ARG A 14 21.55 21.42 -8.76
N ASP A 15 22.84 21.74 -8.65
CA ASP A 15 23.89 20.72 -8.56
C ASP A 15 23.84 19.96 -7.24
N GLY A 16 23.54 20.65 -6.12
CA GLY A 16 23.34 20.01 -4.82
C GLY A 16 22.15 19.05 -4.83
N TYR A 17 21.04 19.48 -5.42
CA TYR A 17 19.87 18.62 -5.61
C TYR A 17 20.17 17.39 -6.48
N VAL A 18 20.81 17.58 -7.65
CA VAL A 18 21.17 16.47 -8.55
C VAL A 18 22.13 15.49 -7.89
N PHE A 19 23.10 15.99 -7.12
CA PHE A 19 23.99 15.14 -6.33
C PHE A 19 23.21 14.27 -5.33
N ASN A 20 22.27 14.87 -4.58
CA ASN A 20 21.43 14.13 -3.62
C ASN A 20 20.62 13.02 -4.32
N ILE A 21 19.96 13.34 -5.43
CA ILE A 21 19.20 12.35 -6.20
C ILE A 21 20.08 11.20 -6.67
N ARG A 22 21.32 11.48 -7.12
CA ARG A 22 22.28 10.43 -7.51
C ARG A 22 22.70 9.56 -6.33
N LEU A 23 22.98 10.17 -5.18
CA LEU A 23 23.32 9.45 -3.96
C LEU A 23 22.18 8.52 -3.54
N LEU A 24 20.95 9.04 -3.48
CA LEU A 24 19.77 8.26 -3.12
C LEU A 24 19.54 7.09 -4.11
N ARG A 25 19.66 7.34 -5.42
CA ARG A 25 19.57 6.26 -6.44
C ARG A 25 20.67 5.20 -6.31
N SER A 26 21.83 5.55 -5.76
CA SER A 26 22.90 4.58 -5.52
C SER A 26 22.60 3.69 -4.30
N LEU A 27 21.94 4.24 -3.28
CA LEU A 27 21.69 3.55 -2.01
C LEU A 27 20.34 2.81 -2.02
N PHE A 28 19.37 3.29 -2.78
CA PHE A 28 17.99 2.82 -2.73
C PHE A 28 17.49 2.41 -4.11
N ASN A 29 16.75 1.29 -4.16
CA ASN A 29 15.83 1.03 -5.25
C ASN A 29 14.57 1.84 -4.98
N MET A 30 14.26 2.79 -5.85
CA MET A 30 13.15 3.72 -5.64
C MET A 30 12.07 3.52 -6.70
N ALA A 31 10.81 3.46 -6.26
CA ALA A 31 9.64 3.56 -7.11
C ALA A 31 8.86 4.83 -6.72
N PHE A 32 8.29 5.49 -7.72
CA PHE A 32 7.55 6.73 -7.52
C PHE A 32 6.23 6.67 -8.28
N ASP A 33 5.14 6.74 -7.54
CA ASP A 33 3.78 6.75 -8.05
C ASP A 33 3.20 8.15 -7.94
N LEU A 34 2.88 8.75 -9.08
CA LEU A 34 2.19 10.03 -9.15
C LEU A 34 0.68 9.78 -9.17
N HIS A 35 -0.04 10.25 -8.16
CA HIS A 35 -1.50 10.08 -8.05
C HIS A 35 -2.27 11.18 -8.77
N SER A 36 -1.80 12.43 -8.65
CA SER A 36 -2.41 13.57 -9.33
C SER A 36 -1.44 14.73 -9.45
N ILE A 37 -1.66 15.58 -10.45
CA ILE A 37 -0.98 16.85 -10.63
C ILE A 37 -1.96 17.87 -11.19
N ALA A 38 -2.03 19.04 -10.57
CA ALA A 38 -2.97 20.09 -10.96
C ALA A 38 -2.42 21.49 -10.69
N VAL A 39 -2.85 22.46 -11.49
CA VAL A 39 -2.65 23.87 -11.21
C VAL A 39 -3.58 24.27 -10.06
N THR A 40 -3.02 24.65 -8.92
CA THR A 40 -3.76 24.98 -7.69
C THR A 40 -3.74 26.46 -7.35
N GLY A 41 -3.01 27.27 -8.12
CA GLY A 41 -2.99 28.71 -8.01
C GLY A 41 -2.31 29.38 -9.22
N PRO A 42 -2.27 30.73 -9.27
CA PRO A 42 -1.77 31.47 -10.43
C PRO A 42 -0.31 31.16 -10.82
N GLN A 43 0.49 30.68 -9.87
CA GLN A 43 1.89 30.32 -10.03
C GLN A 43 2.21 28.98 -9.36
N THR A 44 1.18 28.18 -9.07
CA THR A 44 1.31 27.02 -8.20
C THR A 44 0.78 25.77 -8.87
N ILE A 45 1.62 24.74 -8.92
CA ILE A 45 1.23 23.39 -9.31
C ILE A 45 1.40 22.50 -8.08
N THR A 46 0.41 21.68 -7.78
CA THR A 46 0.48 20.71 -6.70
C THR A 46 0.42 19.31 -7.28
N ALA A 47 1.36 18.46 -6.87
CA ALA A 47 1.37 17.03 -7.17
C ALA A 47 1.16 16.23 -5.87
N SER A 48 0.45 15.10 -5.96
CA SER A 48 0.36 14.12 -4.87
C SER A 48 0.97 12.80 -5.31
N TRP A 49 1.71 12.17 -4.39
CA TRP A 49 2.58 11.07 -4.75
C TRP A 49 2.83 10.09 -3.60
N THR A 50 3.29 8.91 -3.98
CA THR A 50 3.88 7.91 -3.09
C THR A 50 5.27 7.55 -3.59
N MET A 51 6.22 7.51 -2.67
CA MET A 51 7.59 7.10 -2.93
C MET A 51 7.88 5.86 -2.08
N GLU A 52 8.28 4.79 -2.75
CA GLU A 52 8.78 3.58 -2.11
C GLU A 52 10.30 3.52 -2.29
N MET A 53 11.01 3.21 -1.22
CA MET A 53 12.46 3.14 -1.19
C MET A 53 12.89 1.87 -0.47
N ILE A 54 13.62 1.02 -1.19
CA ILE A 54 14.21 -0.20 -0.63
C ILE A 54 15.71 0.02 -0.50
N LEU A 55 16.22 -0.02 0.73
CA LEU A 55 17.66 0.01 0.98
C LEU A 55 18.26 -1.36 0.68
N TRP A 56 18.73 -1.53 -0.56
CA TRP A 56 19.14 -2.83 -1.09
C TRP A 56 20.44 -3.38 -0.48
N LEU A 57 21.27 -2.51 0.11
CA LEU A 57 22.55 -2.85 0.73
C LEU A 57 22.41 -3.59 2.07
N MET A 58 21.26 -3.51 2.74
CA MET A 58 21.07 -4.14 4.05
C MET A 58 20.48 -5.55 3.91
N PRO A 59 20.86 -6.52 4.77
CA PRO A 59 20.39 -7.90 4.68
C PRO A 59 18.86 -8.05 4.71
N TRP A 60 18.17 -7.22 5.50
CA TRP A 60 16.72 -7.26 5.66
C TRP A 60 15.95 -6.36 4.69
N ARG A 61 16.64 -5.67 3.77
CA ARG A 61 16.08 -4.83 2.70
C ARG A 61 14.86 -4.01 3.15
N PRO A 62 15.02 -3.08 4.11
CA PRO A 62 13.88 -2.35 4.65
C PRO A 62 13.18 -1.59 3.51
N ASN A 63 11.87 -1.79 3.39
CA ASN A 63 11.02 -1.08 2.45
C ASN A 63 10.35 0.10 3.17
N ILE A 64 10.62 1.30 2.68
CA ILE A 64 10.14 2.55 3.23
C ILE A 64 9.12 3.14 2.25
N THR A 65 7.91 3.37 2.73
CA THR A 65 6.84 4.06 1.97
C THR A 65 6.59 5.43 2.58
N ILE A 66 6.79 6.47 1.77
CA ILE A 66 6.50 7.87 2.09
C ILE A 66 5.40 8.35 1.15
N THR A 67 4.36 8.98 1.69
CA THR A 67 3.35 9.67 0.88
C THR A 67 3.39 11.16 1.16
N GLY A 68 3.04 11.95 0.16
CA GLY A 68 3.08 13.38 0.33
C GLY A 68 2.53 14.17 -0.84
N ARG A 69 2.76 15.47 -0.76
CA ARG A 69 2.45 16.42 -1.80
C ARG A 69 3.63 17.32 -2.06
N THR A 70 3.88 17.57 -3.33
CA THR A 70 4.82 18.59 -3.78
C THR A 70 4.06 19.84 -4.18
N VAL A 71 4.55 20.99 -3.73
CA VAL A 71 4.12 22.30 -4.21
C VAL A 71 5.24 22.90 -5.06
N TYR A 72 4.98 23.02 -6.35
CA TYR A 72 5.85 23.71 -7.29
C TYR A 72 5.41 25.16 -7.42
N LYS A 73 6.36 26.09 -7.32
CA LYS A 73 6.16 27.47 -7.76
C LYS A 73 6.75 27.65 -9.15
N VAL A 74 5.99 28.19 -10.07
CA VAL A 74 6.36 28.34 -11.47
C VAL A 74 6.30 29.81 -11.87
N ASP A 75 7.29 30.28 -12.63
CA ASP A 75 7.21 31.58 -13.27
C ASP A 75 6.19 31.51 -14.43
N PRO A 76 5.07 32.25 -14.37
CA PRO A 76 4.03 32.18 -15.37
C PRO A 76 4.46 32.74 -16.74
N ARG A 77 5.54 33.52 -16.80
CA ARG A 77 6.04 34.10 -18.05
C ARG A 77 6.96 33.15 -18.80
N THR A 78 7.79 32.41 -18.07
CA THR A 78 8.82 31.53 -18.65
C THR A 78 8.47 30.05 -18.57
N GLY A 79 7.51 29.67 -17.73
CA GLY A 79 7.15 28.28 -17.45
C GLY A 79 8.17 27.53 -16.58
N ILE A 80 9.20 28.23 -16.07
CA ILE A 80 10.28 27.61 -15.29
C ILE A 80 9.84 27.42 -13.84
N VAL A 81 10.13 26.24 -13.29
CA VAL A 81 9.96 25.95 -11.85
C VAL A 81 10.98 26.74 -11.04
N LEU A 82 10.49 27.64 -10.19
CA LEU A 82 11.27 28.47 -9.28
C LEU A 82 11.58 27.76 -7.96
N SER A 83 10.61 27.00 -7.45
CA SER A 83 10.82 26.21 -6.23
C SER A 83 10.00 24.93 -6.23
N HIS A 84 10.48 23.96 -5.45
CA HIS A 84 9.87 22.68 -5.17
C HIS A 84 9.86 22.50 -3.66
N THR A 85 8.68 22.38 -3.05
CA THR A 85 8.55 22.11 -1.62
C THR A 85 7.74 20.84 -1.39
N ASP A 86 8.33 19.86 -0.70
CA ASP A 86 7.70 18.59 -0.37
C ASP A 86 7.12 18.58 1.05
N TYR A 87 5.90 18.05 1.17
CA TYR A 87 5.18 17.87 2.42
C TYR A 87 4.83 16.39 2.56
N TRP A 88 5.18 15.77 3.68
CA TRP A 88 4.89 14.37 3.97
C TRP A 88 3.61 14.26 4.80
N ASP A 89 2.69 13.39 4.40
CA ASP A 89 1.39 13.23 5.07
C ASP A 89 1.52 12.70 6.50
N ALA A 90 2.61 11.96 6.78
CA ALA A 90 2.88 11.38 8.08
C ALA A 90 3.34 12.40 9.13
N LEU A 91 3.76 13.61 8.71
CA LEU A 91 4.31 14.65 9.58
C LEU A 91 3.27 15.73 9.86
N GLN A 92 3.11 16.10 11.13
CA GLN A 92 2.35 17.29 11.50
C GLN A 92 3.16 18.56 11.23
N ARG A 93 4.47 18.52 11.48
CA ARG A 93 5.40 19.63 11.24
C ARG A 93 6.37 19.31 10.11
N ASN A 94 6.05 19.81 8.92
CA ASN A 94 6.86 19.68 7.70
C ASN A 94 7.99 20.72 7.58
N ALA A 95 8.37 21.39 8.67
CA ALA A 95 9.51 22.30 8.65
C ALA A 95 10.81 21.51 8.44
N PHE A 96 11.74 22.07 7.66
CA PHE A 96 13.06 21.49 7.43
C PHE A 96 13.78 21.15 8.76
N LEU A 97 14.28 19.91 8.86
CA LEU A 97 14.94 19.34 10.04
C LEU A 97 14.11 19.45 11.33
N SER A 98 12.78 19.30 11.23
CA SER A 98 11.97 19.10 12.43
C SER A 98 12.40 17.82 13.15
N LEU A 99 12.44 17.85 14.49
CA LEU A 99 12.75 16.66 15.31
C LEU A 99 11.79 15.50 14.97
N GLU A 100 10.54 15.83 14.65
CA GLU A 100 9.54 14.87 14.19
C GLU A 100 9.96 14.17 12.89
N GLY A 101 10.39 14.92 11.88
CA GLY A 101 10.84 14.39 10.59
C GLY A 101 12.08 13.50 10.73
N VAL A 102 13.10 13.95 11.46
CA VAL A 102 14.33 13.17 11.68
C VAL A 102 14.03 11.86 12.41
N LEU A 103 13.24 11.92 13.49
CA LEU A 103 12.88 10.72 14.25
C LEU A 103 11.97 9.77 13.43
N HIS A 104 11.11 10.32 12.58
CA HIS A 104 10.27 9.54 11.67
C HIS A 104 11.12 8.71 10.70
N VAL A 105 12.11 9.34 10.05
CA VAL A 105 13.04 8.64 9.15
C VAL A 105 13.85 7.59 9.90
N LEU A 106 14.41 7.90 11.07
CA LEU A 106 15.14 6.93 11.88
C LEU A 106 14.29 5.68 12.18
N ARG A 107 13.02 5.88 12.55
CA ARG A 107 12.09 4.77 12.83
C ARG A 107 11.81 3.92 11.60
N MET A 108 11.68 4.53 10.41
CA MET A 108 11.48 3.78 9.16
C MET A 108 12.62 2.80 8.90
N PHE A 109 13.87 3.17 9.22
CA PHE A 109 15.03 2.31 9.04
C PHE A 109 15.19 1.22 10.11
N LEU A 110 14.77 1.50 11.34
CA LEU A 110 14.85 0.56 12.47
C LEU A 110 13.69 -0.44 12.51
N GLN A 111 12.58 -0.15 11.82
CA GLN A 111 11.45 -1.08 11.72
C GLN A 111 11.81 -2.28 10.84
N VAL A 112 12.19 -3.39 11.47
CA VAL A 112 12.26 -4.69 10.81
C VAL A 112 10.84 -5.20 10.61
N GLN A 113 10.30 -5.05 9.40
CA GLN A 113 9.02 -5.67 9.05
C GLN A 113 9.26 -7.18 8.84
N LEU A 114 9.04 -7.96 9.90
CA LEU A 114 9.01 -9.43 9.84
C LEU A 114 7.67 -9.88 9.25
N THR A 115 7.39 -9.53 7.99
CA THR A 115 6.23 -10.09 7.29
C THR A 115 6.70 -11.36 6.58
N PRO A 116 6.11 -12.54 6.85
CA PRO A 116 6.40 -13.75 6.08
C PRO A 116 6.23 -13.46 4.59
N ALA A 117 7.12 -13.98 3.75
CA ALA A 117 7.11 -13.78 2.30
C ALA A 117 5.99 -14.61 1.62
N ILE A 118 4.78 -14.52 2.14
CA ILE A 118 3.58 -15.17 1.61
C ILE A 118 2.84 -14.13 0.77
N GLU A 119 2.27 -14.57 -0.34
CA GLU A 119 1.62 -13.70 -1.31
C GLU A 119 0.50 -12.85 -0.66
N THR A 120 0.43 -11.58 -1.08
CA THR A 120 -0.54 -10.58 -0.58
C THR A 120 -1.20 -9.88 -1.76
N PRO A 121 -2.51 -9.54 -1.68
CA PRO A 121 -3.18 -8.76 -2.73
C PRO A 121 -2.44 -7.43 -2.95
N LYS A 122 -2.22 -7.10 -4.22
CA LYS A 122 -1.52 -5.86 -4.59
C LYS A 122 -2.32 -4.63 -4.19
N TYR A 123 -1.64 -3.69 -3.56
CA TYR A 123 -2.21 -2.39 -3.23
C TYR A 123 -1.16 -1.29 -3.34
N LEU A 124 -1.66 -0.07 -3.60
CA LEU A 124 -0.88 1.16 -3.55
C LEU A 124 -1.29 1.96 -2.30
N VAL A 125 -0.32 2.37 -1.49
CA VAL A 125 -0.58 3.30 -0.39
C VAL A 125 -0.75 4.70 -0.98
N LEU A 126 -1.94 5.27 -0.93
CA LEU A 126 -2.22 6.61 -1.47
C LEU A 126 -1.84 7.71 -0.48
N LYS A 127 -2.11 7.47 0.81
CA LYS A 127 -1.78 8.38 1.91
C LYS A 127 -1.42 7.61 3.15
N LYS A 128 -0.38 8.03 3.85
CA LYS A 128 0.07 7.42 5.09
C LYS A 128 0.11 8.48 6.18
N PHE A 129 -0.84 8.37 7.10
CA PHE A 129 -0.89 9.18 8.31
C PHE A 129 -0.20 8.45 9.46
N LYS A 130 -0.12 9.11 10.61
CA LYS A 130 0.49 8.52 11.81
C LYS A 130 -0.24 7.28 12.33
N GLU A 131 -1.58 7.27 12.24
CA GLU A 131 -2.44 6.25 12.87
C GLU A 131 -3.07 5.29 11.86
N TYR A 132 -3.21 5.71 10.61
CA TYR A 132 -3.85 4.94 9.57
C TYR A 132 -3.24 5.24 8.20
N GLU A 133 -3.48 4.35 7.26
CA GLU A 133 -3.11 4.56 5.86
C GLU A 133 -4.28 4.28 4.93
N ILE A 134 -4.35 5.03 3.83
CA ILE A 134 -5.33 4.84 2.77
C ILE A 134 -4.66 4.01 1.68
N ARG A 135 -5.23 2.84 1.39
CA ARG A 135 -4.75 1.93 0.35
C ARG A 135 -5.76 1.83 -0.78
N ARG A 136 -5.28 1.76 -2.01
CA ARG A 136 -6.04 1.35 -3.20
C ARG A 136 -5.64 -0.07 -3.55
N TYR A 137 -6.56 -1.01 -3.41
CA TYR A 137 -6.34 -2.41 -3.83
C TYR A 137 -6.67 -2.55 -5.31
N GLU A 138 -5.79 -3.23 -6.05
CA GLU A 138 -6.12 -3.70 -7.39
C GLU A 138 -7.20 -4.80 -7.32
N PRO A 139 -7.95 -5.08 -8.40
CA PRO A 139 -8.87 -6.21 -8.39
C PRO A 139 -8.16 -7.53 -8.10
N TYR A 140 -8.75 -8.36 -7.24
CA TYR A 140 -8.20 -9.67 -6.89
C TYR A 140 -9.32 -10.71 -6.72
N LEU A 141 -8.95 -11.98 -6.76
CA LEU A 141 -9.89 -13.09 -6.61
C LEU A 141 -9.96 -13.51 -5.14
N VAL A 142 -11.15 -13.89 -4.69
CA VAL A 142 -11.37 -14.46 -3.36
C VAL A 142 -12.19 -15.73 -3.41
N ALA A 143 -11.89 -16.66 -2.51
CA ALA A 143 -12.80 -17.70 -2.08
C ALA A 143 -13.43 -17.27 -0.75
N GLU A 144 -14.73 -17.48 -0.59
CA GLU A 144 -15.47 -16.99 0.57
C GLU A 144 -16.39 -18.04 1.17
N ALA A 145 -16.49 -18.06 2.50
CA ALA A 145 -17.32 -19.00 3.24
C ALA A 145 -17.97 -18.31 4.45
N PRO A 146 -19.22 -18.68 4.80
CA PRO A 146 -19.85 -18.20 6.03
C PRO A 146 -19.03 -18.61 7.27
N MET A 147 -18.84 -17.70 8.21
CA MET A 147 -18.10 -18.00 9.45
C MET A 147 -18.93 -18.80 10.48
N GLY A 148 -20.24 -18.98 10.27
CA GLY A 148 -21.14 -19.54 11.27
C GLY A 148 -21.35 -18.59 12.47
N THR A 149 -21.98 -19.07 13.54
CA THR A 149 -22.40 -18.23 14.70
C THR A 149 -21.33 -18.07 15.79
N GLY A 150 -20.04 -18.32 15.49
CA GLY A 150 -18.94 -18.22 16.43
C GLY A 150 -18.19 -16.89 16.36
N SER A 151 -17.85 -16.30 17.50
CA SER A 151 -17.18 -14.99 17.61
C SER A 151 -15.65 -15.08 17.41
N GLY A 152 -15.17 -14.99 16.16
CA GLY A 152 -13.73 -14.88 15.86
C GLY A 152 -13.27 -15.49 14.52
N PRO A 153 -12.14 -15.03 13.93
CA PRO A 153 -11.60 -15.54 12.65
C PRO A 153 -11.21 -17.02 12.65
N ALA A 154 -10.97 -17.61 13.83
CA ALA A 154 -10.60 -19.00 13.99
C ALA A 154 -11.68 -19.86 14.69
N SER A 155 -12.80 -19.26 15.09
CA SER A 155 -13.86 -19.94 15.87
C SER A 155 -15.06 -20.36 15.01
N GLY A 156 -14.94 -20.26 13.68
CA GLY A 156 -15.99 -20.55 12.72
C GLY A 156 -15.56 -21.63 11.72
N SER A 157 -16.51 -22.44 11.22
CA SER A 157 -16.22 -23.45 10.20
C SER A 157 -15.64 -22.86 8.91
N GLY A 158 -15.86 -21.56 8.66
CA GLY A 158 -15.43 -20.88 7.44
C GLY A 158 -13.92 -20.98 7.16
N PHE A 159 -13.06 -20.89 8.19
CA PHE A 159 -11.61 -21.06 7.99
C PHE A 159 -11.27 -22.48 7.54
N SER A 160 -11.82 -23.50 8.23
CA SER A 160 -11.59 -24.90 7.88
C SER A 160 -12.18 -25.27 6.52
N ASP A 161 -13.36 -24.71 6.18
CA ASP A 161 -14.03 -24.92 4.90
C ASP A 161 -13.15 -24.37 3.75
N LEU A 162 -12.65 -23.14 3.89
CA LEU A 162 -11.74 -22.52 2.91
C LEU A 162 -10.37 -23.21 2.85
N ALA A 163 -9.82 -23.61 3.98
CA ALA A 163 -8.56 -24.36 4.04
C ALA A 163 -8.70 -25.72 3.32
N ALA A 164 -9.78 -26.45 3.54
CA ALA A 164 -10.04 -27.70 2.83
C ALA A 164 -10.10 -27.48 1.31
N TYR A 165 -10.77 -26.41 0.86
CA TYR A 165 -10.79 -26.03 -0.55
C TYR A 165 -9.40 -25.74 -1.13
N LEU A 166 -8.56 -24.98 -0.41
CA LEU A 166 -7.17 -24.74 -0.80
C LEU A 166 -6.35 -26.03 -0.86
N PHE A 167 -6.55 -26.97 0.06
CA PHE A 167 -5.76 -28.21 0.16
C PHE A 167 -6.36 -29.40 -0.60
N GLY A 168 -7.18 -29.15 -1.63
CA GLY A 168 -7.61 -30.18 -2.57
C GLY A 168 -9.07 -30.63 -2.49
N ALA A 169 -9.90 -30.06 -1.60
CA ALA A 169 -11.35 -30.25 -1.64
C ALA A 169 -12.02 -29.41 -2.74
N ASN A 170 -11.52 -29.55 -3.96
CA ASN A 170 -12.00 -28.92 -5.17
C ASN A 170 -12.05 -29.94 -6.31
N SER A 171 -12.81 -29.63 -7.36
CA SER A 171 -13.06 -30.50 -8.52
C SER A 171 -11.80 -31.00 -9.24
N ALA A 172 -10.68 -30.28 -9.12
CA ALA A 172 -9.41 -30.65 -9.72
C ALA A 172 -8.47 -31.40 -8.75
N GLN A 173 -8.88 -31.59 -7.49
CA GLN A 173 -8.05 -32.14 -6.40
C GLN A 173 -6.69 -31.44 -6.28
N LEU A 174 -6.65 -30.15 -6.60
CA LEU A 174 -5.42 -29.36 -6.68
C LEU A 174 -5.15 -28.65 -5.36
N SER A 175 -3.90 -28.70 -4.90
CA SER A 175 -3.43 -27.85 -3.80
C SER A 175 -3.08 -26.44 -4.31
N MET A 176 -3.61 -25.45 -3.62
CA MET A 176 -3.36 -24.01 -3.83
C MET A 176 -2.58 -23.44 -2.64
N GLU A 177 -1.77 -22.42 -2.91
CA GLU A 177 -0.96 -21.76 -1.89
C GLU A 177 -1.82 -20.84 -1.02
N MET A 178 -1.44 -20.73 0.25
CA MET A 178 -2.06 -19.77 1.15
C MET A 178 -1.57 -18.36 0.85
N THR A 179 -2.44 -17.38 1.06
CA THR A 179 -2.14 -15.95 0.95
C THR A 179 -2.44 -15.25 2.26
N THR A 180 -2.01 -14.00 2.37
CA THR A 180 -2.28 -13.13 3.53
C THR A 180 -2.72 -11.75 3.04
N PRO A 181 -3.61 -11.02 3.72
CA PRO A 181 -4.35 -11.40 4.93
C PRO A 181 -5.62 -12.21 4.62
N VAL A 182 -6.20 -12.80 5.66
CA VAL A 182 -7.59 -13.26 5.65
C VAL A 182 -8.50 -12.07 5.91
N PHE A 183 -9.49 -11.84 5.05
CA PHE A 183 -10.47 -10.78 5.25
C PHE A 183 -11.75 -11.33 5.91
N THR A 184 -12.44 -10.45 6.62
CA THR A 184 -13.77 -10.69 7.16
C THR A 184 -14.69 -9.59 6.68
N SER A 185 -15.82 -9.96 6.09
CA SER A 185 -16.83 -9.06 5.55
C SER A 185 -18.18 -9.31 6.21
N ILE A 186 -18.97 -8.27 6.42
CA ILE A 186 -20.32 -8.36 6.98
C ILE A 186 -21.29 -8.11 5.83
N GLU A 187 -22.17 -9.07 5.54
CA GLU A 187 -23.18 -8.86 4.49
C GLU A 187 -24.24 -7.86 4.96
N PRO A 188 -24.50 -6.78 4.19
CA PRO A 188 -25.49 -5.78 4.58
C PRO A 188 -26.94 -6.28 4.55
N LYS A 189 -27.21 -7.35 3.80
CA LYS A 189 -28.57 -7.80 3.44
C LYS A 189 -29.12 -8.93 4.32
N SER A 190 -28.30 -9.52 5.18
CA SER A 190 -28.67 -10.63 6.06
C SER A 190 -28.24 -10.25 7.47
N ASN A 191 -29.19 -10.23 8.41
CA ASN A 191 -28.97 -9.89 9.83
C ASN A 191 -27.74 -10.61 10.41
N SER A 192 -26.58 -9.96 10.34
CA SER A 192 -25.32 -10.37 10.99
C SER A 192 -24.60 -11.59 10.39
N SER A 193 -24.79 -11.90 9.10
CA SER A 193 -23.98 -12.96 8.46
C SER A 193 -22.56 -12.46 8.18
N VAL A 194 -21.58 -13.05 8.88
CA VAL A 194 -20.16 -12.75 8.72
C VAL A 194 -19.54 -13.75 7.74
N ILE A 195 -18.88 -13.23 6.70
CA ILE A 195 -18.21 -14.01 5.68
C ILE A 195 -16.70 -13.87 5.83
N MET A 196 -16.00 -15.00 5.75
CA MET A 196 -14.55 -15.05 5.65
C MET A 196 -14.15 -15.08 4.18
N GLN A 197 -13.06 -14.40 3.83
CA GLN A 197 -12.51 -14.39 2.49
C GLN A 197 -11.02 -14.67 2.51
N PHE A 198 -10.60 -15.66 1.72
CA PHE A 198 -9.19 -15.91 1.40
C PHE A 198 -8.89 -15.31 0.03
N VAL A 199 -7.78 -14.58 -0.07
CA VAL A 199 -7.28 -14.09 -1.35
C VAL A 199 -6.70 -15.28 -2.12
N MET A 200 -7.00 -15.37 -3.40
CA MET A 200 -6.42 -16.43 -4.25
C MET A 200 -5.08 -15.97 -4.83
N GLU A 201 -4.20 -16.93 -5.11
CA GLU A 201 -2.90 -16.69 -5.76
C GLU A 201 -3.05 -15.94 -7.09
N SER A 202 -2.10 -15.06 -7.41
CA SER A 202 -2.09 -14.28 -8.65
C SER A 202 -1.88 -15.10 -9.93
N ARG A 203 -1.53 -16.39 -9.81
CA ARG A 203 -1.49 -17.31 -10.97
C ARG A 203 -2.86 -17.52 -11.62
N TYR A 204 -3.95 -17.24 -10.90
CA TYR A 204 -5.32 -17.30 -11.41
C TYR A 204 -5.75 -15.94 -11.93
N SER A 205 -6.14 -15.87 -13.21
CA SER A 205 -6.52 -14.62 -13.86
C SER A 205 -8.00 -14.26 -13.72
N ASP A 206 -8.86 -15.27 -13.52
CA ASP A 206 -10.32 -15.10 -13.46
C ASP A 206 -10.98 -16.17 -12.57
N VAL A 207 -12.19 -15.90 -12.08
CA VAL A 207 -12.98 -16.85 -11.26
C VAL A 207 -13.19 -18.18 -11.99
N THR A 208 -13.33 -18.16 -13.31
CA THR A 208 -13.50 -19.35 -14.15
C THR A 208 -12.28 -20.27 -14.17
N THR A 209 -11.09 -19.73 -13.89
CA THR A 209 -9.83 -20.49 -13.85
C THR A 209 -9.59 -21.17 -12.50
N LEU A 210 -10.33 -20.77 -11.46
CA LEU A 210 -10.30 -21.44 -10.17
C LEU A 210 -10.99 -22.80 -10.29
N PRO A 211 -10.50 -23.85 -9.60
CA PRO A 211 -11.21 -25.11 -9.53
C PRO A 211 -12.52 -24.93 -8.77
N ALA A 212 -13.61 -25.58 -9.23
CA ALA A 212 -14.89 -25.50 -8.53
C ALA A 212 -14.79 -26.15 -7.13
N PRO A 213 -15.30 -25.52 -6.06
CA PRO A 213 -15.30 -26.12 -4.73
C PRO A 213 -16.24 -27.33 -4.69
N LEU A 214 -15.91 -28.33 -3.87
CA LEU A 214 -16.81 -29.46 -3.63
C LEU A 214 -17.92 -29.10 -2.63
N ASP A 215 -17.66 -28.15 -1.74
CA ASP A 215 -18.65 -27.61 -0.82
C ASP A 215 -19.43 -26.46 -1.50
N PRO A 216 -20.76 -26.59 -1.69
CA PRO A 216 -21.58 -25.56 -2.32
C PRO A 216 -21.71 -24.28 -1.48
N ARG A 217 -21.31 -24.29 -0.20
CA ARG A 217 -21.29 -23.10 0.65
C ARG A 217 -20.13 -22.16 0.33
N ILE A 218 -19.11 -22.65 -0.36
CA ILE A 218 -17.93 -21.87 -0.73
C ILE A 218 -18.22 -21.11 -2.02
N GLY A 219 -18.27 -19.79 -1.90
CA GLY A 219 -18.34 -18.87 -3.02
C GLY A 219 -16.95 -18.58 -3.59
N ARG A 220 -16.90 -18.19 -4.87
CA ARG A 220 -15.71 -17.62 -5.50
C ARG A 220 -16.13 -16.38 -6.24
N LYS A 221 -15.41 -15.29 -6.06
CA LYS A 221 -15.72 -14.03 -6.74
C LYS A 221 -14.49 -13.18 -6.98
N ARG A 222 -14.68 -12.17 -7.82
CA ARG A 222 -13.73 -11.09 -8.00
C ARG A 222 -14.12 -9.93 -7.10
N GLU A 223 -13.18 -9.47 -6.29
CA GLU A 223 -13.26 -8.18 -5.63
C GLU A 223 -12.72 -7.14 -6.61
N GLU A 224 -13.55 -6.13 -6.89
CA GLU A 224 -13.16 -5.02 -7.76
C GLU A 224 -12.24 -4.03 -7.02
N GLU A 225 -11.71 -3.05 -7.76
CA GLU A 225 -10.90 -1.98 -7.17
C GLU A 225 -11.64 -1.34 -5.99
N ARG A 226 -10.93 -1.20 -4.87
CA ARG A 226 -11.48 -0.58 -3.67
C ARG A 226 -10.46 0.26 -2.92
N TYR A 227 -10.97 1.29 -2.27
CA TYR A 227 -10.23 2.21 -1.43
C TYR A 227 -10.57 1.92 0.01
N VAL A 228 -9.57 1.67 0.84
CA VAL A 228 -9.78 1.32 2.25
C VAL A 228 -8.83 2.11 3.14
N ALA A 229 -9.34 2.49 4.31
CA ALA A 229 -8.52 2.99 5.41
C ALA A 229 -8.11 1.80 6.30
N VAL A 230 -6.81 1.67 6.57
CA VAL A 230 -6.25 0.58 7.37
C VAL A 230 -5.61 1.15 8.62
N ILE A 231 -6.02 0.63 9.77
CA ILE A 231 -5.43 0.89 11.09
C ILE A 231 -4.71 -0.38 11.52
N ARG A 232 -3.48 -0.26 12.01
CA ARG A 232 -2.73 -1.36 12.65
C ARG A 232 -2.78 -1.13 14.16
N PHE A 233 -3.17 -2.14 14.91
CA PHE A 233 -3.28 -2.11 16.37
C PHE A 233 -2.55 -3.30 17.00
#